data_AF-A0A258K337-F1
#
_entry.id   AF-A0A258K337-F1
#
_cell.length_a   1.000
_cell.length_b   1.000
_cell.length_c   1.000
_cell.angle_alpha   90.00
_cell.angle_beta   90.00
_cell.angle_gamma   90.00
#
_symmetry.space_group_name_H-M   'P 1'
#
loop_
_entity.id
_entity.type
_entity.pdbx_description
1 polymer ?
#
loop_
_entity_poly.entity_id
_entity_poly.type
_entity_poly.pdbx_seq_one_letter_code
_entity_poly.pdbx_strand_id
1 'polypeptide(L)'
;MTRLIEDVVRESDARAREAAVSSSAEVRALGRPVIGFSPAMQEAEAAIKDFLFTRMYRHERVERVMQEAMGVLRDLFGHFLANPADMPPGWNEGLHPSDAPRLARRVADYVAGMTDRYALDQHARFFDLTPELR
;
A
#
# COMPACT_ATOMS: atom_id res chain seq x y z
N MET A 1 -24.87 -0.01 9.29
CA MET A 1 -23.46 -0.35 9.59
C MET A 1 -23.25 -1.85 9.79
N THR A 2 -24.21 -2.61 10.34
CA THR A 2 -24.07 -4.07 10.56
C THR A 2 -24.27 -4.94 9.31
N ARG A 3 -24.94 -4.45 8.27
CA ARG A 3 -25.27 -5.25 7.07
C ARG A 3 -24.08 -5.87 6.34
N LEU A 4 -22.94 -5.18 6.27
CA LEU A 4 -21.71 -5.74 5.68
C LEU A 4 -21.18 -6.90 6.53
N ILE A 5 -21.12 -6.70 7.85
CA ILE A 5 -20.64 -7.71 8.81
C ILE A 5 -21.57 -8.93 8.81
N GLU A 6 -22.88 -8.71 8.88
CA GLU A 6 -23.88 -9.78 8.84
C GLU A 6 -23.82 -10.58 7.54
N ASP A 7 -23.64 -9.90 6.40
CA ASP A 7 -23.55 -10.56 5.10
C ASP A 7 -22.28 -11.38 4.95
N VAL A 8 -21.10 -10.81 5.25
CA VAL A 8 -19.83 -11.54 5.12
C VAL A 8 -19.81 -12.77 6.03
N VAL A 9 -20.33 -12.66 7.26
CA VAL A 9 -20.38 -13.81 8.18
C VAL A 9 -21.28 -14.90 7.63
N ARG A 10 -22.51 -14.54 7.20
CA ARG A 10 -23.49 -15.50 6.67
C ARG A 10 -22.99 -16.19 5.40
N GLU A 11 -22.52 -15.42 4.43
CA GLU A 11 -22.03 -15.95 3.15
C GLU A 11 -20.78 -16.81 3.35
N SER A 12 -19.85 -16.38 4.20
CA SER A 12 -18.62 -17.13 4.45
C SER A 12 -18.89 -18.46 5.16
N ASP A 13 -19.83 -18.49 6.12
CA ASP A 13 -20.28 -19.73 6.77
C ASP A 13 -20.94 -20.68 5.76
N ALA A 14 -21.79 -20.16 4.87
CA ALA A 14 -22.40 -20.96 3.81
C ALA A 14 -21.35 -21.59 2.87
N ARG A 15 -20.36 -20.81 2.41
CA ARG A 15 -19.25 -21.29 1.58
C ARG A 15 -18.39 -22.32 2.29
N ALA A 16 -18.10 -22.12 3.57
CA ALA A 16 -17.32 -23.06 4.37
C ALA A 16 -18.03 -24.41 4.50
N ARG A 17 -19.35 -24.39 4.74
CA ARG A 17 -20.18 -25.60 4.82
C ARG A 17 -20.29 -26.32 3.48
N GLU A 18 -20.53 -25.59 2.39
CA GLU A 18 -20.57 -26.15 1.03
C GLU A 18 -19.23 -26.81 0.67
N ALA A 19 -18.11 -26.18 1.04
CA ALA A 19 -16.77 -26.70 0.80
C ALA A 19 -16.39 -27.87 1.71
N ALA A 20 -17.16 -28.14 2.77
CA ALA A 20 -16.92 -29.19 3.76
C ALA A 20 -15.48 -29.19 4.35
N VAL A 21 -14.86 -28.02 4.43
CA VAL A 21 -13.49 -27.87 4.95
C VAL A 21 -13.49 -27.97 6.48
N SER A 22 -12.58 -28.79 7.00
CA SER A 22 -12.41 -29.08 8.42
C SER A 22 -11.06 -28.62 8.98
N SER A 23 -10.15 -28.17 8.10
CA SER A 23 -8.82 -27.69 8.49
C SER A 23 -8.35 -26.49 7.66
N SER A 24 -7.39 -25.74 8.20
CA SER A 24 -6.74 -24.65 7.47
C SER A 24 -5.95 -25.12 6.24
N ALA A 25 -5.49 -26.38 6.24
CA ALA A 25 -4.85 -26.98 5.07
C ALA A 25 -5.85 -27.19 3.92
N GLU A 26 -7.05 -27.67 4.23
CA GLU A 26 -8.13 -27.86 3.25
C GLU A 26 -8.63 -26.53 2.70
N VAL A 27 -8.77 -25.49 3.53
CA VAL A 27 -9.10 -24.13 3.07
C VAL A 27 -8.08 -23.62 2.06
N ARG A 28 -6.78 -23.83 2.31
CA ARG A 28 -5.70 -23.43 1.38
C ARG A 28 -5.73 -24.23 0.07
N ALA A 29 -6.15 -25.50 0.12
CA ALA A 29 -6.25 -26.36 -1.05
C ALA A 29 -7.52 -26.15 -1.89
N LEU A 30 -8.53 -25.44 -1.36
CA LEU A 30 -9.86 -25.31 -1.96
C LEU A 30 -9.90 -24.58 -3.32
N GLY A 31 -8.82 -23.86 -3.69
CA GLY A 31 -8.71 -23.15 -4.98
C GLY A 31 -9.62 -21.93 -5.13
N ARG A 32 -10.47 -21.63 -4.13
CA ARG A 32 -11.34 -20.45 -4.07
C ARG A 32 -11.39 -19.87 -2.65
N PRO A 33 -11.60 -18.56 -2.48
CA PRO A 33 -11.74 -17.94 -1.17
C PRO A 33 -13.05 -18.37 -0.49
N VAL A 34 -12.95 -18.71 0.80
CA VAL A 34 -14.11 -19.02 1.66
C VAL A 34 -14.73 -17.73 2.23
N ILE A 35 -13.90 -16.74 2.55
CA ILE A 35 -14.37 -15.46 3.11
C ILE A 35 -14.77 -14.51 1.99
N GLY A 36 -15.99 -13.98 2.04
CA GLY A 36 -16.42 -12.96 1.10
C GLY A 36 -17.87 -12.54 1.28
N PHE A 37 -18.19 -11.40 0.68
CA PHE A 37 -19.57 -10.93 0.56
C PHE A 37 -20.36 -11.80 -0.41
N SER A 38 -21.69 -11.85 -0.19
CA SER A 38 -22.63 -12.43 -1.15
C SER A 38 -22.59 -11.65 -2.47
N PRO A 39 -23.00 -12.24 -3.60
CA PRO A 39 -23.00 -11.54 -4.90
C PRO A 39 -23.71 -10.18 -4.85
N ALA A 40 -24.89 -10.12 -4.22
CA ALA A 40 -25.64 -8.88 -4.08
C ALA A 40 -24.92 -7.81 -3.24
N MET A 41 -24.19 -8.23 -2.19
CA MET A 41 -23.43 -7.30 -1.36
C MET A 41 -22.14 -6.86 -2.06
N GLN A 42 -21.52 -7.70 -2.88
CA GLN A 42 -20.40 -7.29 -3.74
C GLN A 42 -20.82 -6.21 -4.73
N GLU A 43 -21.98 -6.34 -5.37
CA GLU A 43 -22.52 -5.32 -6.28
C GLU A 43 -22.77 -3.98 -5.56
N ALA A 44 -23.37 -4.03 -4.37
CA ALA A 44 -23.61 -2.84 -3.55
C ALA A 44 -22.30 -2.18 -3.08
N GLU A 45 -21.31 -2.97 -2.65
CA GLU A 45 -20.00 -2.47 -2.22
C GLU A 45 -19.22 -1.86 -3.38
N ALA A 46 -19.26 -2.49 -4.56
CA ALA A 46 -18.67 -1.96 -5.78
C ALA A 46 -19.27 -0.60 -6.15
N ALA A 47 -20.59 -0.45 -6.11
CA ALA A 47 -21.24 0.83 -6.40
C ALA A 47 -20.81 1.95 -5.44
N ILE A 48 -20.62 1.64 -4.14
CA ILE A 48 -20.11 2.60 -3.16
C ILE A 48 -18.66 2.97 -3.48
N LYS A 49 -17.81 1.98 -3.77
CA LYS A 49 -16.41 2.21 -4.15
C LYS A 49 -16.30 3.05 -5.42
N ASP A 50 -17.09 2.79 -6.44
CA ASP A 50 -17.09 3.55 -7.69
C ASP A 50 -17.47 5.01 -7.46
N PHE A 51 -18.49 5.24 -6.64
CA PHE A 51 -18.87 6.58 -6.22
C PHE A 51 -17.73 7.30 -5.48
N LEU A 52 -17.14 6.66 -4.47
CA LEU A 52 -16.03 7.23 -3.69
C LEU A 52 -14.79 7.46 -4.55
N PHE A 53 -14.46 6.52 -5.43
CA PHE A 53 -13.31 6.64 -6.32
C PHE A 53 -13.45 7.84 -7.24
N THR A 54 -14.63 8.04 -7.82
CA THR A 54 -14.91 9.15 -8.72
C THR A 54 -14.99 10.49 -7.99
N ARG A 55 -15.61 10.54 -6.80
CA ARG A 55 -15.95 11.80 -6.12
C ARG A 55 -14.98 12.22 -5.02
N MET A 56 -14.23 11.28 -4.44
CA MET A 56 -13.31 11.53 -3.34
C MET A 56 -11.85 11.32 -3.78
N TYR A 57 -11.49 10.11 -4.22
CA TYR A 57 -10.09 9.77 -4.49
C TYR A 57 -9.52 10.44 -5.74
N ARG A 58 -10.34 10.61 -6.80
CA ARG A 58 -9.97 11.35 -8.02
C ARG A 58 -10.40 12.80 -8.04
N HIS A 59 -10.69 13.37 -6.88
CA HIS A 59 -10.94 14.80 -6.80
C HIS A 59 -9.65 15.55 -7.08
N GLU A 60 -9.67 16.61 -7.89
CA GLU A 60 -8.47 17.35 -8.35
C GLU A 60 -7.50 17.75 -7.21
N ARG A 61 -8.06 18.11 -6.05
CA ARG A 61 -7.28 18.39 -4.83
C ARG A 61 -6.45 17.17 -4.37
N VAL A 62 -7.06 15.99 -4.31
CA VAL A 62 -6.39 14.76 -3.90
C VAL A 62 -5.36 14.36 -4.95
N GLU A 63 -5.71 14.44 -6.23
CA GLU A 63 -4.79 14.11 -7.31
C GLU A 63 -3.54 15.00 -7.29
N ARG A 64 -3.70 16.31 -7.06
CA ARG A 64 -2.55 17.24 -6.94
C ARG A 64 -1.61 16.84 -5.81
N VAL A 65 -2.15 16.63 -4.61
CA VAL A 65 -1.35 16.22 -3.44
C VAL A 65 -0.65 14.87 -3.69
N MET A 66 -1.33 13.92 -4.36
CA MET A 66 -0.73 12.65 -4.75
C MET A 66 0.42 12.81 -5.72
N GLN A 67 0.32 13.71 -6.72
CA GLN A 67 1.43 13.97 -7.64
C GLN A 67 2.63 14.60 -6.93
N GLU A 68 2.40 15.55 -6.02
CA GLU A 68 3.45 16.16 -5.20
C GLU A 68 4.15 15.12 -4.31
N ALA A 69 3.38 14.25 -3.64
CA ALA A 69 3.92 13.17 -2.83
C ALA A 69 4.72 12.16 -3.69
N MET A 70 4.23 11.80 -4.88
CA MET A 70 4.98 10.95 -5.82
C MET A 70 6.29 11.59 -6.29
N GLY A 71 6.32 12.93 -6.42
CA GLY A 71 7.54 13.69 -6.69
C GLY A 71 8.56 13.52 -5.57
N VAL A 72 8.14 13.79 -4.33
CA VAL A 72 8.98 13.63 -3.12
C VAL A 72 9.59 12.23 -3.03
N LEU A 73 8.77 11.18 -3.23
CA LEU A 73 9.27 9.80 -3.16
C LEU A 73 10.28 9.49 -4.27
N ARG A 74 10.07 10.01 -5.48
CA ARG A 74 10.98 9.81 -6.62
C ARG A 74 12.32 10.47 -6.37
N ASP A 75 12.29 11.69 -5.84
CA ASP A 75 13.47 12.48 -5.52
C ASP A 75 14.28 11.83 -4.41
N LEU A 76 13.64 11.45 -3.30
CA LEU A 76 14.28 10.70 -2.21
C LEU A 76 14.87 9.37 -2.68
N PHE A 77 14.11 8.58 -3.45
CA PHE A 77 14.59 7.31 -3.98
C PHE A 77 15.83 7.52 -4.87
N GLY A 78 15.79 8.48 -5.80
CA GLY A 78 16.92 8.82 -6.66
C GLY A 78 18.13 9.29 -5.88
N HIS A 79 17.93 10.15 -4.89
CA HIS A 79 19.00 10.68 -4.05
C HIS A 79 19.71 9.57 -3.27
N PHE A 80 18.98 8.71 -2.55
CA PHE A 80 19.60 7.63 -1.77
C PHE A 80 20.18 6.51 -2.64
N LEU A 81 19.68 6.34 -3.87
CA LEU A 81 20.32 5.44 -4.84
C LEU A 81 21.68 5.97 -5.29
N ALA A 82 21.78 7.28 -5.54
CA ALA A 82 23.04 7.94 -5.92
C ALA A 82 24.01 8.12 -4.74
N ASN A 83 23.48 8.35 -3.54
CA ASN A 83 24.24 8.62 -2.33
C ASN A 83 23.79 7.70 -1.17
N PRO A 84 24.08 6.39 -1.21
CA PRO A 84 23.62 5.45 -0.18
C PRO A 84 24.12 5.77 1.23
N ALA A 85 25.21 6.53 1.34
CA ALA A 85 25.79 6.98 2.61
C ALA A 85 24.92 8.00 3.36
N ASP A 86 23.98 8.66 2.66
CA ASP A 86 23.07 9.64 3.26
C ASP A 86 21.87 8.98 3.97
N MET A 87 21.65 7.68 3.77
CA MET A 87 20.71 6.90 4.58
C MET A 87 21.25 6.72 6.02
N PRO A 88 20.38 6.59 7.04
CA PRO A 88 20.79 6.37 8.42
C PRO A 88 21.67 5.10 8.58
N PRO A 89 22.52 5.06 9.62
CA PRO A 89 23.34 3.88 9.92
C PRO A 89 22.52 2.58 9.96
N GLY A 90 23.08 1.50 9.43
CA GLY A 90 22.39 0.20 9.28
C GLY A 90 21.73 0.00 7.92
N TRP A 91 21.32 1.06 7.21
CA TRP A 91 20.73 0.93 5.87
C TRP A 91 21.76 0.73 4.77
N ASN A 92 22.97 1.23 4.97
CA ASN A 92 24.09 1.06 4.04
C ASN A 92 24.96 -0.18 4.36
N GLU A 93 24.71 -0.87 5.46
CA GLU A 93 25.51 -2.01 5.90
C GLU A 93 25.31 -3.23 4.98
N GLY A 94 26.41 -3.89 4.65
CA GLY A 94 26.41 -5.08 3.80
C GLY A 94 26.01 -4.82 2.34
N LEU A 95 25.96 -3.55 1.90
CA LEU A 95 25.79 -3.20 0.50
C LEU A 95 27.15 -3.20 -0.20
N HIS A 96 27.29 -4.03 -1.22
CA HIS A 96 28.44 -3.97 -2.12
C HIS A 96 28.13 -3.03 -3.28
N PRO A 97 29.05 -2.12 -3.69
CA PRO A 97 28.80 -1.15 -4.76
C PRO A 97 28.38 -1.77 -6.11
N SER A 98 28.68 -3.05 -6.33
CA SER A 98 28.32 -3.77 -7.56
C SER A 98 26.92 -4.41 -7.54
N ASP A 99 26.22 -4.45 -6.40
CA ASP A 99 24.90 -5.08 -6.27
C ASP A 99 23.77 -4.04 -6.36
N ALA A 100 23.62 -3.46 -7.56
CA ALA A 100 22.62 -2.43 -7.83
C ALA A 100 21.17 -2.87 -7.52
N PRO A 101 20.72 -4.11 -7.83
CA PRO A 101 19.38 -4.56 -7.45
C PRO A 101 19.15 -4.60 -5.93
N ARG A 102 20.14 -5.07 -5.15
CA ARG A 102 20.03 -5.09 -3.68
C ARG A 102 20.02 -3.69 -3.09
N LEU A 103 20.84 -2.78 -3.62
CA LEU A 103 20.82 -1.38 -3.21
C LEU A 103 19.45 -0.74 -3.49
N ALA A 104 18.90 -0.90 -4.70
CA ALA A 104 17.59 -0.35 -5.05
C ALA A 104 16.48 -0.89 -4.14
N ARG A 105 16.51 -2.19 -3.80
CA ARG A 105 15.57 -2.78 -2.83
C ARG A 105 15.71 -2.15 -1.45
N ARG A 106 16.94 -2.00 -0.96
CA ARG A 106 17.23 -1.42 0.36
C ARG A 106 16.74 0.02 0.46
N VAL A 107 16.95 0.82 -0.58
CA VAL A 107 16.45 2.20 -0.67
C VAL A 107 14.91 2.20 -0.68
N ALA A 108 14.28 1.30 -1.46
CA ALA A 108 12.82 1.19 -1.47
C ALA A 108 12.26 0.84 -0.08
N ASP A 109 12.88 -0.09 0.63
CA ASP A 109 12.47 -0.50 1.98
C ASP A 109 12.64 0.65 2.99
N TYR A 110 13.72 1.44 2.87
CA TYR A 110 13.95 2.61 3.71
C TYR A 110 12.87 3.68 3.48
N VAL A 111 12.63 4.04 2.21
CA VAL A 111 11.63 5.04 1.81
C VAL A 111 10.22 4.59 2.22
N ALA A 112 9.88 3.31 2.03
CA ALA A 112 8.58 2.76 2.43
C ALA A 112 8.39 2.71 3.97
N GLY A 113 9.48 2.71 4.74
CA GLY A 113 9.45 2.77 6.20
C GLY A 113 9.26 4.18 6.77
N MET A 114 9.27 5.22 5.93
CA MET A 114 9.09 6.60 6.36
C MET A 114 7.63 6.91 6.70
N THR A 115 7.42 7.76 7.70
CA THR A 115 6.13 8.46 7.86
C THR A 115 6.10 9.68 6.94
N ASP A 116 4.92 10.15 6.56
CA ASP A 116 4.76 11.31 5.66
C ASP A 116 5.57 12.53 6.13
N ARG A 117 5.49 12.86 7.43
CA ARG A 117 6.26 13.96 8.02
C ARG A 117 7.77 13.73 7.87
N TYR A 118 8.24 12.53 8.18
CA TYR A 118 9.66 12.22 8.08
C TYR A 118 10.16 12.26 6.62
N ALA A 119 9.35 11.80 5.66
CA ALA A 119 9.70 11.88 4.24
C ALA A 119 9.84 13.35 3.79
N LEU A 120 8.91 14.23 4.18
CA LEU A 120 9.01 15.66 3.90
C LEU A 120 10.23 16.31 4.58
N ASP A 121 10.52 15.94 5.83
CA ASP A 121 11.70 16.43 6.55
C ASP A 121 13.01 15.98 5.86
N GLN A 122 13.08 14.72 5.40
CA GLN A 122 14.23 14.25 4.62
C GLN A 122 14.32 14.97 3.27
N HIS A 123 13.20 15.20 2.59
CA HIS A 123 13.20 15.90 1.31
C HIS A 123 13.72 17.33 1.47
N ALA A 124 13.25 18.06 2.48
CA ALA A 124 13.71 19.42 2.79
C ALA A 124 15.19 19.51 3.18
N ARG A 125 15.81 18.40 3.58
CA ARG A 125 17.23 18.34 3.89
C ARG A 125 18.10 18.28 2.64
N PHE A 126 17.64 17.62 1.58
CA PHE A 126 18.44 17.30 0.40
C PHE A 126 18.00 18.06 -0.87
N PHE A 127 16.83 18.70 -0.84
CA PHE A 127 16.24 19.42 -1.96
C PHE A 127 15.78 20.82 -1.55
N ASP A 128 15.97 21.80 -2.43
CA ASP A 128 15.65 23.21 -2.18
C ASP A 128 14.13 23.50 -2.11
N LEU A 129 13.32 22.64 -2.71
CA LEU A 129 11.87 22.83 -2.85
C LEU A 129 11.12 21.58 -2.37
N THR A 130 10.64 21.62 -1.13
CA THR A 130 9.73 20.58 -0.60
C THR A 130 8.28 21.08 -0.65
N PRO A 131 7.36 20.33 -1.26
CA PRO A 131 5.96 20.74 -1.34
C PRO A 131 5.27 20.70 0.03
N GLU A 132 4.32 21.61 0.24
CA GLU A 132 3.38 21.51 1.35
C GLU A 132 2.20 20.63 0.93
N LEU A 133 2.17 19.38 1.39
CA LEU A 133 1.06 18.47 1.11
C LEU A 133 -0.21 18.91 1.90
N ARG A 134 -1.11 19.66 1.24
CA ARG A 134 -2.39 20.16 1.83
C ARG A 134 -3.59 20.05 0.88
#